data_AF-A0A6M7W1W1-F1
#
_entry.id   AF-A0A6M7W1W1-F1
#
_cell.length_a   1.000
_cell.length_b   1.000
_cell.length_c   1.000
_cell.angle_alpha   90.00
_cell.angle_beta   90.00
_cell.angle_gamma   90.00
#
_symmetry.space_group_name_H-M   'P 1'
#
loop_
_entity.id
_entity.type
_entity.pdbx_description
1 polymer ?
#
loop_
_entity_poly.entity_id
_entity_poly.type
_entity_poly.pdbx_seq_one_letter_code
_entity_poly.pdbx_strand_id
1 'polypeptide(L)'
;MLPFGSRIMTETTPSPESAVEIARRAVRSAPAEQGDLFGSLAPAVPAGGVSNKHDGSLENPRDASRPVRASLPRRLPSVRDDDGGALAQSALQGNTITSPADLGRLVRAARKRRDFSQQQFADLAGVGRRFLSELENGKPTLELGKVLKVADTAGIALFAREG
;
A
#
# COMPACT_ATOMS: atom_id res chain seq x y z
N MET A 1 48.44 -60.82 -27.15
CA MET A 1 47.54 -60.54 -26.02
C MET A 1 47.44 -59.01 -25.88
N LEU A 2 46.41 -58.40 -26.48
CA LEU A 2 46.06 -56.97 -26.34
C LEU A 2 44.77 -56.89 -25.49
N PRO A 3 44.23 -55.70 -25.16
CA PRO A 3 44.80 -54.48 -24.54
C PRO A 3 43.83 -53.91 -23.47
N PHE A 4 44.17 -52.95 -22.60
CA PHE A 4 43.13 -52.02 -22.08
C PHE A 4 43.72 -50.66 -21.65
N GLY A 5 43.29 -49.63 -22.38
CA GLY A 5 43.45 -48.24 -21.98
C GLY A 5 42.49 -47.87 -20.86
N SER A 6 42.81 -46.82 -20.12
CA SER A 6 41.88 -46.15 -19.22
C SER A 6 42.04 -44.66 -19.43
N ARG A 7 41.30 -44.17 -20.43
CA ARG A 7 41.07 -42.74 -20.69
C ARG A 7 40.06 -42.27 -19.65
N ILE A 8 40.51 -41.44 -18.71
CA ILE A 8 39.68 -40.85 -17.67
C ILE A 8 38.71 -39.88 -18.36
N MET A 9 37.42 -40.22 -18.37
CA MET A 9 36.36 -39.34 -18.87
C MET A 9 35.99 -38.35 -17.77
N THR A 10 36.25 -37.06 -18.00
CA THR A 10 35.68 -36.00 -17.18
C THR A 10 34.27 -35.71 -17.68
N GLU A 11 33.27 -36.26 -17.00
CA GLU A 11 31.88 -35.85 -17.18
C GLU A 11 31.74 -34.38 -16.75
N THR A 12 31.62 -33.51 -17.74
CA THR A 12 31.25 -32.11 -17.52
C THR A 12 29.77 -32.06 -17.21
N THR A 13 29.43 -31.83 -15.95
CA THR A 13 28.04 -31.57 -15.53
C THR A 13 27.55 -30.31 -16.24
N PRO A 14 26.44 -30.33 -17.00
CA PRO A 14 25.94 -29.11 -17.61
C PRO A 14 25.47 -28.15 -16.51
N SER A 15 25.91 -26.89 -16.60
CA SER A 15 25.40 -25.79 -15.76
C SER A 15 23.87 -25.71 -15.90
N PRO A 16 23.13 -25.43 -14.81
CA PRO A 16 21.68 -25.29 -14.90
C PRO A 16 21.31 -24.18 -15.89
N GLU A 17 20.38 -24.47 -16.78
CA GLU A 17 19.86 -23.53 -17.78
C GLU A 17 19.47 -22.20 -17.12
N SER A 18 19.89 -21.08 -17.70
CA SER A 18 19.54 -19.76 -17.20
C SER A 18 18.03 -19.58 -17.21
N ALA A 19 17.46 -19.06 -16.12
CA ALA A 19 16.04 -18.72 -16.02
C ALA A 19 15.56 -17.81 -17.19
N VAL A 20 16.49 -17.05 -17.78
CA VAL A 20 16.25 -16.19 -18.95
C VAL A 20 15.95 -17.01 -20.21
N GLU A 21 16.56 -18.19 -20.36
CA GLU A 21 16.41 -19.05 -21.53
C GLU A 21 15.11 -19.85 -21.48
N ILE A 22 14.71 -20.29 -20.29
CA ILE A 22 13.39 -20.89 -20.01
C ILE A 22 12.28 -19.88 -20.36
N ALA A 23 12.41 -18.62 -19.94
CA ALA A 23 11.43 -17.57 -20.24
C ALA A 23 11.32 -17.26 -21.74
N ARG A 24 12.43 -17.27 -22.48
CA ARG A 24 12.44 -17.02 -23.94
C ARG A 24 11.79 -18.15 -24.76
N ARG A 25 11.77 -19.38 -24.23
CA ARG A 25 11.11 -20.51 -24.88
C ARG A 25 9.59 -20.45 -24.69
N ALA A 26 9.11 -20.06 -23.50
CA ALA A 26 7.68 -19.95 -23.21
C ALA A 26 6.96 -18.91 -24.09
N VAL A 27 7.63 -17.82 -24.45
CA VAL A 27 7.05 -16.74 -25.28
C VAL A 27 6.80 -17.16 -26.74
N ARG A 28 7.49 -18.18 -27.26
CA ARG A 28 7.36 -18.62 -28.66
C ARG A 28 6.26 -19.64 -28.93
N SER A 29 5.50 -20.07 -27.92
CA SER A 29 4.56 -21.20 -28.03
C SER A 29 3.11 -20.88 -27.65
N ALA A 30 2.72 -19.61 -27.55
CA ALA A 30 1.32 -19.25 -27.29
C ALA A 30 0.54 -19.07 -28.61
N PRO A 31 -0.49 -19.88 -28.89
CA PRO A 31 -1.42 -19.60 -29.99
C PRO A 31 -2.34 -18.43 -29.62
N ALA A 32 -2.56 -17.55 -30.59
CA ALA A 32 -3.59 -16.51 -30.54
C ALA A 32 -4.96 -17.18 -30.73
N GLU A 33 -5.83 -17.08 -29.73
CA GLU A 33 -7.24 -17.46 -29.88
C GLU A 33 -8.11 -16.23 -29.59
N GLN A 34 -8.65 -15.72 -30.70
CA GLN A 34 -9.81 -14.86 -30.86
C GLN A 34 -11.02 -15.39 -30.08
N GLY A 35 -11.87 -14.49 -29.57
CA GLY A 35 -13.20 -14.88 -29.10
C GLY A 35 -13.93 -13.78 -28.36
N ASP A 36 -14.40 -12.76 -29.09
CA ASP A 36 -15.41 -11.82 -28.63
C ASP A 36 -16.69 -12.58 -28.22
N LEU A 37 -16.92 -12.68 -26.92
CA LEU A 37 -18.02 -13.41 -26.29
C LEU A 37 -18.82 -12.50 -25.33
N PHE A 38 -18.92 -11.21 -25.64
CA PHE A 38 -19.85 -10.31 -24.98
C PHE A 38 -20.90 -9.82 -25.98
N GLY A 39 -22.03 -10.52 -25.98
CA GLY A 39 -23.24 -10.10 -26.65
C GLY A 39 -23.73 -8.74 -26.13
N SER A 40 -24.11 -7.91 -27.10
CA SER A 40 -24.93 -6.69 -26.99
C SER A 40 -25.84 -6.65 -25.76
N LEU A 41 -25.50 -5.81 -24.78
CA LEU A 41 -26.41 -5.39 -23.72
C LEU A 41 -27.24 -4.19 -24.23
N ALA A 42 -28.48 -4.45 -24.63
CA ALA A 42 -29.45 -3.39 -24.92
C ALA A 42 -29.80 -2.62 -23.63
N PRO A 43 -29.97 -1.29 -23.67
CA PRO A 43 -30.38 -0.53 -22.50
C PRO A 43 -31.87 -0.75 -22.19
N ALA A 44 -32.16 -1.21 -20.98
CA ALA A 44 -33.52 -1.29 -20.45
C ALA A 44 -34.05 0.11 -20.13
N VAL A 45 -35.11 0.52 -20.82
CA VAL A 45 -35.91 1.71 -20.52
C VAL A 45 -37.01 1.30 -19.53
N PRO A 46 -37.08 1.86 -18.32
CA PRO A 46 -38.31 1.81 -17.53
C PRO A 46 -39.21 2.98 -17.91
N ALA A 47 -40.36 2.65 -18.50
CA ALA A 47 -41.52 3.52 -18.60
C ALA A 47 -42.18 3.65 -17.21
N GLY A 48 -42.45 4.88 -16.77
CA GLY A 48 -43.18 5.13 -15.52
C GLY A 48 -43.09 6.59 -15.10
N GLY A 49 -44.05 7.40 -15.56
CA GLY A 49 -44.14 8.82 -15.24
C GLY A 49 -44.38 9.05 -13.74
N VAL A 50 -43.52 9.88 -13.14
CA VAL A 50 -43.80 10.50 -11.85
C VAL A 50 -44.50 11.83 -12.15
N SER A 51 -45.77 11.90 -11.78
CA SER A 51 -46.57 13.11 -11.83
C SER A 51 -46.07 14.08 -10.76
N ASN A 52 -45.35 15.13 -11.16
CA ASN A 52 -44.97 16.21 -10.25
C ASN A 52 -46.18 17.15 -10.11
N LYS A 53 -46.97 16.96 -9.05
CA LYS A 53 -47.99 17.94 -8.65
C LYS A 53 -47.28 19.19 -8.18
N HIS A 54 -47.24 20.22 -9.02
CA HIS A 54 -46.91 21.58 -8.60
C HIS A 54 -48.16 22.20 -7.99
N ASP A 55 -48.24 22.23 -6.67
CA ASP A 55 -49.07 23.20 -5.96
C ASP A 55 -48.18 24.36 -5.48
N GLY A 56 -48.77 25.55 -5.40
CA GLY A 56 -48.27 26.61 -4.52
C GLY A 56 -47.07 27.43 -4.99
N SER A 57 -47.38 28.51 -5.71
CA SER A 57 -46.75 29.83 -5.58
C SER A 57 -45.30 29.99 -6.07
N LEU A 58 -45.18 30.70 -7.20
CA LEU A 58 -43.93 31.31 -7.64
C LEU A 58 -43.44 32.31 -6.57
N GLU A 59 -42.48 31.89 -5.76
CA GLU A 59 -41.75 32.82 -4.90
C GLU A 59 -40.96 33.81 -5.77
N ASN A 60 -41.12 35.10 -5.44
CA ASN A 60 -40.55 36.22 -6.16
C ASN A 60 -39.00 36.17 -6.06
N PRO A 61 -38.25 36.06 -7.17
CA PRO A 61 -36.79 35.91 -7.14
C PRO A 61 -36.03 37.13 -6.58
N ARG A 62 -36.73 38.19 -6.17
CA ARG A 62 -36.14 39.39 -5.53
C ARG A 62 -35.97 39.27 -4.02
N ASP A 63 -36.43 38.19 -3.38
CA ASP A 63 -36.37 38.03 -1.91
C ASP A 63 -35.07 37.36 -1.40
N ALA A 64 -34.19 36.92 -2.30
CA ALA A 64 -32.95 36.21 -1.95
C ALA A 64 -31.77 37.15 -1.55
N SER A 65 -31.96 38.46 -1.50
CA SER A 65 -30.90 39.44 -1.16
C SER A 65 -30.74 39.69 0.35
N ARG A 66 -30.74 38.62 1.17
CA ARG A 66 -30.25 38.74 2.55
C ARG A 66 -28.73 38.67 2.55
N PRO A 67 -28.00 39.68 3.04
CA PRO A 67 -26.55 39.59 3.15
C PRO A 67 -26.21 38.46 4.12
N VAL A 68 -25.66 37.36 3.60
CA VAL A 68 -25.04 36.32 4.41
C VAL A 68 -23.84 36.97 5.09
N ARG A 69 -23.99 37.32 6.37
CA ARG A 69 -22.83 37.67 7.21
C ARG A 69 -21.95 36.43 7.29
N ALA A 70 -20.87 36.41 6.51
CA ALA A 70 -19.81 35.44 6.70
C ALA A 70 -19.20 35.68 8.08
N SER A 71 -19.65 34.91 9.08
CA SER A 71 -18.94 34.80 10.35
C SER A 71 -17.66 34.03 10.09
N LEU A 72 -16.52 34.68 10.27
CA LEU A 72 -15.21 34.02 10.31
C LEU A 72 -15.29 32.83 11.27
N PRO A 73 -14.68 31.68 10.93
CA PRO A 73 -14.65 30.53 11.84
C PRO A 73 -14.12 30.99 13.19
N ARG A 74 -14.80 30.55 14.25
CA ARG A 74 -14.46 30.86 15.64
C ARG A 74 -12.97 30.59 15.82
N ARG A 75 -12.19 31.60 16.22
CA ARG A 75 -10.75 31.44 16.51
C ARG A 75 -10.63 30.22 17.41
N LEU A 76 -9.91 29.19 16.94
CA LEU A 76 -9.64 28.01 17.75
C LEU A 76 -9.06 28.52 19.09
N PRO A 77 -9.56 28.02 20.22
CA PRO A 77 -9.04 28.44 21.52
C PRO A 77 -7.53 28.32 21.48
N SER A 78 -6.84 29.45 21.65
CA SER A 78 -5.41 29.47 21.92
C SER A 78 -5.24 28.65 23.19
N VAL A 79 -4.84 27.39 23.03
CA VAL A 79 -4.61 26.43 24.10
C VAL A 79 -3.72 27.15 25.09
N ARG A 80 -4.29 27.48 26.25
CA ARG A 80 -3.57 28.16 27.32
C ARG A 80 -2.49 27.20 27.80
N ASP A 81 -1.26 27.68 27.70
CA ASP A 81 -0.11 27.34 28.55
C ASP A 81 -0.67 27.08 29.97
N ASP A 82 -0.56 25.91 30.59
CA ASP A 82 0.65 25.48 31.28
C ASP A 82 0.75 23.95 31.50
N ASP A 83 -0.31 23.16 31.22
CA ASP A 83 -0.29 21.68 31.40
C ASP A 83 -0.41 20.88 30.08
N GLY A 84 -0.80 21.53 28.98
CA GLY A 84 -1.03 20.90 27.67
C GLY A 84 0.23 20.75 26.79
N GLY A 85 1.33 21.41 27.16
CA GLY A 85 2.57 21.40 26.38
C GLY A 85 3.34 20.08 26.46
N ALA A 86 3.31 19.40 27.61
CA ALA A 86 4.10 18.20 27.83
C ALA A 86 3.68 17.01 26.94
N LEU A 87 2.37 16.83 26.73
CA LEU A 87 1.84 15.76 25.86
C LEU A 87 2.09 16.05 24.37
N ALA A 88 2.04 17.33 23.96
CA ALA A 88 2.36 17.75 22.61
C ALA A 88 3.88 17.65 22.31
N GLN A 89 4.72 18.00 23.28
CA GLN A 89 6.18 17.89 23.18
C GLN A 89 6.63 16.44 23.18
N SER A 90 5.99 15.56 23.95
CA SER A 90 6.26 14.11 23.90
C SER A 90 5.86 13.50 22.55
N ALA A 91 4.77 13.95 21.94
CA ALA A 91 4.36 13.48 20.61
C ALA A 91 5.35 13.87 19.49
N LEU A 92 6.13 14.93 19.68
CA LEU A 92 7.19 15.36 18.77
C LEU A 92 8.56 14.69 19.05
N GLN A 93 8.67 13.90 20.12
CA GLN A 93 9.90 13.15 20.40
C GLN A 93 10.01 11.97 19.43
N GLY A 94 10.76 12.17 18.35
CA GLY A 94 11.09 11.10 17.40
C GLY A 94 11.97 10.02 18.03
N ASN A 95 11.80 8.77 17.58
CA ASN A 95 12.68 7.67 17.97
C ASN A 95 13.98 7.71 17.17
N THR A 96 15.13 7.72 17.86
CA THR A 96 16.43 7.47 17.22
C THR A 96 16.50 5.99 16.82
N ILE A 97 16.67 5.74 15.52
CA ILE A 97 16.85 4.39 14.95
C ILE A 97 18.34 4.20 14.69
N THR A 98 18.95 3.23 15.37
CA THR A 98 20.37 2.88 15.24
C THR A 98 20.58 1.51 14.60
N SER A 99 19.53 0.69 14.56
CA SER A 99 19.54 -0.65 13.98
C SER A 99 18.23 -0.98 13.25
N PRO A 100 18.25 -1.94 12.31
CA PRO A 100 17.02 -2.45 11.68
C PRO A 100 16.01 -3.02 12.69
N ALA A 101 16.50 -3.58 13.82
CA ALA A 101 15.64 -4.09 14.88
C ALA A 101 14.84 -2.99 15.59
N ASP A 102 15.39 -1.77 15.68
CA ASP A 102 14.65 -0.63 16.25
C ASP A 102 13.43 -0.31 15.41
N LEU A 103 13.60 -0.25 14.09
CA LEU A 103 12.51 -0.03 13.15
C LEU A 103 11.51 -1.20 13.16
N GLY A 104 12.00 -2.45 13.18
CA GLY A 104 11.16 -3.64 13.25
C GLY A 104 10.23 -3.66 14.47
N ARG A 105 10.73 -3.23 15.64
CA ARG A 105 9.92 -3.09 16.86
C ARG A 105 8.84 -2.04 16.73
N LEU A 106 9.14 -0.88 16.13
CA LEU A 106 8.15 0.18 15.88
C LEU A 106 7.01 -0.32 14.97
N VAL A 107 7.35 -1.00 13.88
CA VAL A 107 6.38 -1.60 12.95
C VAL A 107 5.51 -2.63 13.67
N ARG A 108 6.14 -3.55 14.43
CA ARG A 108 5.42 -4.58 15.20
C ARG A 108 4.47 -3.97 16.22
N ALA A 109 4.91 -2.95 16.94
CA ALA A 109 4.09 -2.25 17.93
C ALA A 109 2.89 -1.54 17.28
N ALA A 110 3.11 -0.84 16.16
CA ALA A 110 2.06 -0.18 15.39
C ALA A 110 1.02 -1.19 14.87
N ARG A 111 1.47 -2.34 14.33
CA ARG A 111 0.58 -3.41 13.88
C ARG A 111 -0.25 -3.98 15.02
N LYS A 112 0.39 -4.30 16.15
CA LYS A 112 -0.28 -4.89 17.32
C LYS A 112 -1.29 -3.95 17.97
N ARG A 113 -1.00 -2.65 18.02
CA ARG A 113 -1.95 -1.63 18.49
C ARG A 113 -3.24 -1.53 17.67
N ARG A 114 -3.23 -2.04 16.43
CA ARG A 114 -4.38 -2.07 15.52
C ARG A 114 -4.97 -3.48 15.38
N ASP A 115 -4.56 -4.42 16.25
CA ASP A 115 -5.03 -5.82 16.29
C ASP A 115 -4.90 -6.60 14.97
N PHE A 116 -3.97 -6.20 14.10
CA PHE A 116 -3.69 -6.95 12.88
C PHE A 116 -2.76 -8.14 13.14
N SER A 117 -3.10 -9.30 12.56
CA SER A 117 -2.14 -10.39 12.36
C SER A 117 -1.03 -9.97 11.37
N GLN A 118 0.09 -10.70 11.36
CA GLN A 118 1.13 -10.46 10.35
C GLN A 118 0.61 -10.66 8.92
N GLN A 119 -0.31 -11.61 8.71
CA GLN A 119 -0.88 -11.82 7.37
C GLN A 119 -1.69 -10.61 6.92
N GLN A 120 -2.68 -10.18 7.73
CA GLN A 120 -3.55 -9.06 7.39
C GLN A 120 -2.77 -7.78 7.13
N PHE A 121 -1.75 -7.50 7.94
CA PHE A 121 -0.94 -6.31 7.77
C PHE A 121 -0.01 -6.39 6.56
N ALA A 122 0.52 -7.57 6.25
CA ALA A 122 1.32 -7.78 5.05
C ALA A 122 0.47 -7.58 3.77
N ASP A 123 -0.78 -8.06 3.79
CA ASP A 123 -1.73 -7.85 2.70
C ASP A 123 -2.06 -6.36 2.51
N LEU A 124 -2.32 -5.65 3.61
CA LEU A 124 -2.57 -4.20 3.60
C LEU A 124 -1.36 -3.42 3.05
N ALA A 125 -0.15 -3.80 3.44
CA ALA A 125 1.07 -3.17 2.94
C ALA A 125 1.47 -3.67 1.53
N GLY A 126 0.77 -4.65 0.97
CA GLY A 126 1.11 -5.30 -0.31
C GLY A 126 2.54 -5.87 -0.32
N VAL A 127 2.90 -6.63 0.72
CA VAL A 127 4.16 -7.37 0.85
C VAL A 127 3.88 -8.82 1.27
N GLY A 128 4.86 -9.72 1.15
CA GLY A 128 4.71 -11.09 1.65
C GLY A 128 4.76 -11.15 3.18
N ARG A 129 3.98 -12.05 3.81
CA ARG A 129 4.02 -12.30 5.27
C ARG A 129 5.44 -12.57 5.79
N ARG A 130 6.24 -13.32 5.03
CA ARG A 130 7.65 -13.60 5.36
C ARG A 130 8.47 -12.32 5.40
N PHE A 131 8.27 -11.40 4.45
CA PHE A 131 8.95 -10.10 4.46
C PHE A 131 8.59 -9.31 5.72
N LEU A 132 7.31 -9.23 6.07
CA LEU A 132 6.88 -8.54 7.29
C LEU A 132 7.50 -9.18 8.54
N SER A 133 7.53 -10.50 8.63
CA SER A 133 8.16 -11.21 9.75
C SER A 133 9.66 -10.92 9.84
N GLU A 134 10.39 -10.97 8.71
CA GLU A 134 11.81 -10.62 8.65
C GLU A 134 12.07 -9.16 9.05
N LEU A 135 11.19 -8.23 8.65
CA LEU A 135 11.25 -6.82 9.05
C LEU A 135 11.04 -6.62 10.54
N GLU A 136 9.99 -7.22 11.11
CA GLU A 136 9.72 -7.11 12.55
C GLU A 136 10.81 -7.74 13.42
N ASN A 137 11.53 -8.72 12.89
CA ASN A 137 12.69 -9.33 13.53
C ASN A 137 14.00 -8.56 13.28
N GLY A 138 13.97 -7.48 12.48
CA GLY A 138 15.13 -6.62 12.25
C GLY A 138 16.16 -7.19 11.29
N LYS A 139 15.75 -7.94 10.26
CA LYS A 139 16.68 -8.45 9.25
C LYS A 139 17.40 -7.28 8.54
N PRO A 140 18.74 -7.26 8.49
CA PRO A 140 19.50 -6.12 7.95
C PRO A 140 19.48 -6.02 6.43
N THR A 141 19.18 -7.12 5.73
CA THR A 141 19.30 -7.25 4.26
C THR A 141 17.96 -7.09 3.54
N LEU A 142 17.04 -6.32 4.11
CA LEU A 142 15.73 -6.07 3.48
C LEU A 142 15.81 -4.95 2.45
N GLU A 143 14.99 -5.08 1.41
CA GLU A 143 14.84 -4.05 0.39
C GLU A 143 14.21 -2.78 0.98
N LEU A 144 14.99 -1.69 1.02
CA LEU A 144 14.60 -0.44 1.67
C LEU A 144 13.25 0.10 1.15
N GLY A 145 12.98 0.02 -0.16
CA GLY A 145 11.71 0.50 -0.73
C GLY A 145 10.48 -0.18 -0.12
N LYS A 146 10.54 -1.49 0.11
CA LYS A 146 9.46 -2.23 0.79
C LYS A 146 9.37 -1.88 2.27
N VAL A 147 10.51 -1.62 2.92
CA VAL A 147 10.53 -1.17 4.32
C VAL A 147 9.81 0.18 4.46
N LEU A 148 10.09 1.14 3.58
CA LEU A 148 9.42 2.44 3.58
C LEU A 148 7.91 2.29 3.35
N LYS A 149 7.48 1.43 2.42
CA LYS A 149 6.06 1.13 2.18
C LYS A 149 5.37 0.57 3.42
N VAL A 150 6.02 -0.36 4.13
CA VAL A 150 5.47 -0.91 5.37
C VAL A 150 5.43 0.13 6.48
N ALA A 151 6.44 1.00 6.60
CA ALA A 151 6.45 2.09 7.57
C ALA A 151 5.29 3.07 7.34
N ASP A 152 5.05 3.46 6.09
CA ASP A 152 3.91 4.29 5.69
C ASP A 152 2.57 3.63 6.05
N THR A 153 2.41 2.34 5.71
CA THR A 153 1.21 1.56 6.09
C THR A 153 1.03 1.47 7.61
N ALA A 154 2.13 1.40 8.36
CA ALA A 154 2.13 1.43 9.82
C ALA A 154 1.80 2.80 10.42
N GLY A 155 1.68 3.85 9.59
CA GLY A 155 1.54 5.24 10.04
C GLY A 155 2.80 5.76 10.75
N ILE A 156 3.97 5.26 10.34
CA ILE A 156 5.27 5.68 10.85
C ILE A 156 5.90 6.60 9.81
N ALA A 157 6.05 7.88 10.16
CA ALA A 157 6.79 8.83 9.36
C ALA A 157 8.29 8.73 9.68
N LEU A 158 9.12 8.63 8.64
CA LEU A 158 10.58 8.62 8.76
C LEU A 158 11.13 9.97 8.31
N PHE A 159 11.98 10.58 9.13
CA PHE A 159 12.65 11.84 8.85
C PHE A 159 14.16 11.63 8.86
N ALA A 160 14.84 12.24 7.89
CA ALA A 160 16.28 12.36 7.90
C ALA A 160 16.67 13.70 8.53
N ARG A 161 17.69 13.67 9.39
CA ARG A 161 18.36 14.87 9.91
C ARG A 161 19.84 14.78 9.57
N GLU A 162 20.42 15.90 9.16
CA GLU A 162 21.88 16.04 9.09
C GLU A 162 22.42 16.22 10.51
N GLY A 163 23.59 15.63 10.79
CA GLY A 163 24.22 15.61 12.11
C GLY A 163 25.52 16.38 12.12
#